data_AF-A0A3P5ZVR0-F1
#
_entry.id   AF-A0A3P5ZVR0-F1
#
_cell.length_a   1.000
_cell.length_b   1.000
_cell.length_c   1.000
_cell.angle_alpha   90.00
_cell.angle_beta   90.00
_cell.angle_gamma   90.00
#
_symmetry.space_group_name_H-M   'P 1'
#
loop_
_entity.id
_entity.type
_entity.pdbx_description
1 polymer ?
#
loop_
_entity_poly.entity_id
_entity_poly.type
_entity_poly.pdbx_seq_one_letter_code
_entity_poly.pdbx_strand_id
1 'polypeptide(L)'
;MEDKLDEEIASLEKPDADDLEVLRERRLQQMKRMAEKRKRWRSHRHGEYTEIPSEKDFFAAVKASEQRVVCHFYRENWRCKVMDKHMT
;
A
#
# COMPACT_ATOMS: atom_id res chain seq x y z
N MET A 1 -8.66 41.14 28.07
CA MET A 1 -8.21 41.28 26.66
C MET A 1 -7.66 39.95 26.17
N GLU A 2 -6.88 39.24 26.99
CA GLU A 2 -6.47 37.84 26.73
C GLU A 2 -7.66 36.87 26.63
N ASP A 3 -8.67 36.96 27.50
CA ASP A 3 -9.80 36.00 27.50
C ASP A 3 -10.56 35.94 26.17
N LYS A 4 -10.69 37.08 25.47
CA LYS A 4 -11.36 37.13 24.15
C LYS A 4 -10.50 36.51 23.05
N LEU A 5 -9.18 36.64 23.17
CA LEU A 5 -8.24 36.06 22.23
C LEU A 5 -8.18 34.54 22.42
N ASP A 6 -8.22 34.07 23.66
CA ASP A 6 -8.28 32.65 24.01
C ASP A 6 -9.59 31.99 23.54
N GLU A 7 -10.72 32.68 23.65
CA GLU A 7 -12.01 32.21 23.09
C GLU A 7 -12.00 32.11 21.56
N GLU A 8 -11.42 33.09 20.86
CA GLU A 8 -11.28 33.06 19.40
C GLU A 8 -10.35 31.92 18.95
N ILE A 9 -9.23 31.70 19.64
CA ILE A 9 -8.32 30.58 19.37
C ILE A 9 -9.04 29.24 19.60
N ALA A 10 -9.77 29.08 20.71
CA ALA A 10 -10.51 27.85 21.01
C ALA A 10 -11.67 27.58 20.04
N SER A 11 -12.26 28.62 19.43
CA SER A 11 -13.27 28.50 18.38
C SER A 11 -12.66 28.07 17.04
N LEU A 12 -11.42 28.49 16.75
CA LEU A 12 -10.71 28.14 15.52
C LEU A 12 -10.04 26.75 15.59
N GLU A 13 -9.70 26.27 16.79
CA GLU A 13 -9.10 24.94 17.00
C GLU A 13 -10.11 23.79 17.02
N LYS A 14 -11.40 24.08 17.17
CA LYS A 14 -12.46 23.08 17.07
C LYS A 14 -12.84 22.89 15.60
N PRO A 15 -12.43 21.80 14.94
CA PRO A 15 -12.94 21.52 13.60
C PRO A 15 -14.46 21.44 13.67
N ASP A 16 -15.12 22.14 12.77
CA ASP A 16 -16.57 22.12 12.68
C ASP A 16 -17.05 20.69 12.43
N ALA A 17 -18.28 20.37 12.86
CA ALA A 17 -18.85 19.03 12.69
C ALA A 17 -18.81 18.58 11.21
N ASP A 18 -18.97 19.53 10.29
CA ASP A 18 -18.89 19.33 8.84
C ASP A 18 -17.47 18.97 8.39
N ASP A 19 -16.43 19.59 8.94
CA ASP A 19 -15.03 19.26 8.62
C ASP A 19 -14.66 17.84 9.06
N LEU A 20 -15.17 17.43 10.23
CA LEU A 20 -15.00 16.07 10.74
C LEU A 20 -15.71 15.04 9.85
N GLU A 21 -16.89 15.37 9.34
CA GLU A 21 -17.63 14.50 8.42
C GLU A 21 -16.93 14.36 7.06
N VAL A 22 -16.45 15.48 6.48
CA VAL A 22 -15.64 15.49 5.26
C VAL A 22 -14.37 14.66 5.43
N LEU A 23 -13.67 14.80 6.56
CA LEU A 23 -12.47 14.01 6.86
C LEU A 23 -12.79 12.51 6.95
N ARG A 24 -13.91 12.16 7.58
CA ARG A 24 -14.37 10.78 7.69
C ARG A 24 -14.68 10.18 6.33
N GLU A 25 -15.40 10.91 5.48
CA GLU A 25 -15.71 10.45 4.13
C GLU A 25 -14.44 10.25 3.30
N ARG A 26 -13.50 11.20 3.37
CA ARG A 26 -12.20 11.09 2.67
C ARG A 26 -11.42 9.85 3.10
N ARG A 27 -11.37 9.54 4.41
CA ARG A 27 -10.73 8.32 4.92
C ARG A 27 -11.46 7.06 4.44
N LEU A 28 -12.79 7.05 4.46
CA LEU A 28 -13.59 5.93 3.95
C LEU A 28 -13.30 5.65 2.48
N GLN A 29 -13.27 6.69 1.64
CA GLN A 29 -12.95 6.57 0.24
C GLN A 29 -11.51 6.05 0.02
N GLN A 30 -10.53 6.54 0.79
CA GLN A 30 -9.16 6.01 0.75
C GLN A 30 -9.11 4.53 1.11
N MET A 31 -9.78 4.11 2.18
CA MET A 31 -9.85 2.70 2.58
C MET A 31 -10.49 1.83 1.50
N LYS A 32 -11.59 2.27 0.89
CA LYS A 32 -12.24 1.57 -0.23
C LYS A 32 -11.28 1.41 -1.42
N ARG A 33 -10.60 2.48 -1.83
CA ARG A 33 -9.60 2.43 -2.91
C ARG A 33 -8.46 1.46 -2.60
N MET A 34 -7.98 1.44 -1.36
CA MET A 34 -6.93 0.52 -0.92
C MET A 34 -7.42 -0.94 -0.88
N ALA A 35 -8.67 -1.18 -0.49
CA ALA A 35 -9.26 -2.51 -0.49
C ALA A 35 -9.40 -3.08 -1.91
N GLU A 36 -9.90 -2.29 -2.85
CA GLU A 36 -9.98 -2.67 -4.27
C GLU A 36 -8.60 -2.94 -4.85
N LYS A 37 -7.61 -2.08 -4.55
CA LYS A 37 -6.22 -2.29 -4.95
C LYS A 37 -5.66 -3.61 -4.43
N ARG A 38 -5.86 -3.93 -3.14
CA ARG A 38 -5.44 -5.21 -2.54
C ARG A 38 -6.15 -6.40 -3.17
N LYS A 39 -7.44 -6.29 -3.50
CA LYS A 39 -8.20 -7.34 -4.18
C LYS A 39 -7.61 -7.63 -5.56
N ARG A 40 -7.32 -6.58 -6.33
CA ARG A 40 -6.65 -6.70 -7.62
C ARG A 40 -5.24 -7.28 -7.48
N TRP A 41 -4.47 -6.86 -6.48
CA TRP A 41 -3.15 -7.45 -6.24
C TRP A 41 -3.22 -8.95 -5.94
N ARG A 42 -4.16 -9.38 -5.10
CA ARG A 42 -4.39 -10.81 -4.85
C ARG A 42 -4.78 -11.58 -6.11
N SER A 43 -5.58 -11.01 -7.00
CA SER A 43 -5.95 -11.68 -8.26
C SER A 43 -4.77 -11.86 -9.22
N HIS A 44 -3.70 -11.07 -9.05
CA HIS A 44 -2.44 -11.21 -9.81
C HIS A 44 -1.36 -11.96 -9.00
N ARG A 45 -1.77 -12.71 -7.95
CA ARG A 45 -0.88 -13.53 -7.10
C ARG A 45 0.20 -12.74 -6.35
N HIS A 46 -0.02 -11.44 -6.10
CA HIS A 46 0.88 -10.69 -5.22
C HIS A 46 0.82 -11.24 -3.80
N GLY A 47 1.99 -11.49 -3.20
CA GLY A 47 2.13 -12.09 -1.87
C GLY A 47 2.48 -13.58 -1.90
N GLU A 48 2.63 -14.17 -3.09
CA GLU A 48 3.10 -15.54 -3.27
C GLU A 48 4.54 -15.56 -3.80
N TYR A 49 5.37 -16.46 -3.27
CA TYR A 49 6.67 -16.78 -3.86
C TYR A 49 6.47 -17.77 -5.01
N THR A 50 6.91 -17.41 -6.22
CA THR A 50 6.80 -18.27 -7.42
C THR A 50 8.11 -18.25 -8.18
N GLU A 51 8.60 -19.43 -8.56
CA GLU A 51 9.76 -19.56 -9.45
C GLU A 51 9.33 -19.46 -10.92
N ILE A 52 10.07 -18.66 -11.70
CA ILE A 52 9.81 -18.43 -13.12
C ILE A 52 11.05 -18.86 -13.91
N PRO A 53 11.02 -20.00 -14.61
CA PRO A 53 12.18 -20.54 -15.32
C PRO A 53 12.41 -19.90 -16.69
N SER A 54 11.39 -19.26 -17.29
CA SER A 54 11.47 -18.69 -18.64
C SER A 54 11.43 -17.16 -18.65
N GLU A 55 12.23 -16.56 -19.52
CA GLU A 55 12.26 -15.10 -19.72
C GLU A 55 10.91 -14.57 -20.22
N LYS A 56 10.22 -15.34 -21.06
CA LYS A 56 8.89 -14.98 -21.58
C LYS A 56 7.86 -14.86 -20.46
N ASP A 57 7.85 -15.82 -19.54
CA ASP A 57 6.90 -15.83 -18.42
C ASP A 57 7.23 -14.72 -17.41
N PHE A 58 8.52 -14.40 -17.25
CA PHE A 58 8.97 -13.27 -16.45
C PHE A 58 8.38 -11.96 -16.97
N PHE A 59 8.51 -11.69 -18.28
CA PHE A 59 7.94 -10.48 -18.87
C PHE A 59 6.42 -10.46 -18.80
N ALA A 60 5.74 -11.60 -18.96
CA ALA A 60 4.30 -11.68 -18.80
C ALA A 60 3.86 -11.31 -17.37
N ALA A 61 4.52 -11.87 -16.35
CA ALA A 61 4.23 -11.60 -14.94
C ALA A 61 4.49 -10.13 -14.55
N VAL A 62 5.62 -9.57 -15.00
CA VAL A 62 5.98 -8.17 -14.72
C VAL A 62 5.02 -7.20 -15.43
N LYS A 63 4.64 -7.46 -16.69
CA LYS A 63 3.70 -6.60 -17.43
C LYS A 63 2.27 -6.66 -16.87
N ALA A 64 1.85 -7.80 -16.31
CA ALA A 64 0.55 -7.92 -15.66
C ALA A 64 0.50 -7.17 -14.31
N SER A 65 1.65 -6.95 -13.68
CA SER A 65 1.76 -6.32 -12.37
C SER A 65 1.93 -4.81 -12.51
N GLU A 66 0.87 -4.03 -12.26
CA GLU A 66 0.88 -2.59 -12.58
C GLU A 66 1.92 -1.75 -11.82
N GLN A 67 2.40 -2.16 -10.63
CA GLN A 67 3.13 -1.22 -9.77
C GLN A 67 4.30 -1.77 -8.96
N ARG A 68 4.34 -3.05 -8.58
CA ARG A 68 5.38 -3.56 -7.66
C ARG A 68 5.65 -5.05 -7.88
N VAL A 69 6.85 -5.37 -8.31
CA VAL A 69 7.35 -6.74 -8.38
C VAL A 69 8.70 -6.77 -7.66
N VAL A 70 8.93 -7.82 -6.87
CA VAL A 70 10.24 -8.12 -6.29
C VAL A 70 10.75 -9.37 -6.99
N CYS A 71 11.90 -9.26 -7.65
CA CYS A 71 12.50 -10.37 -8.39
C CYS A 71 13.86 -10.70 -7.80
N HIS A 72 14.07 -11.97 -7.45
CA HIS A 72 15.37 -12.49 -7.04
C HIS A 72 15.95 -13.33 -8.17
N PHE A 73 16.92 -12.76 -8.90
CA PHE A 73 17.73 -13.53 -9.83
C PHE A 73 18.77 -14.31 -9.03
N TYR A 74 18.70 -15.63 -9.09
CA TYR A 74 19.47 -16.50 -8.22
C TYR A 74 20.32 -17.50 -9.00
N ARG A 75 21.27 -18.09 -8.29
CA ARG A 75 22.04 -19.27 -8.69
C ARG A 75 22.21 -20.15 -7.46
N GLU A 76 22.56 -21.41 -7.64
CA GLU A 76 22.69 -22.31 -6.51
C GLU A 76 23.89 -21.93 -5.61
N ASN A 77 23.60 -21.19 -4.54
CA ASN A 77 24.57 -20.79 -3.53
C ASN A 77 23.88 -20.52 -2.18
N TRP A 78 24.67 -20.46 -1.11
CA TRP A 78 24.15 -20.30 0.25
C TRP A 78 23.48 -18.93 0.49
N ARG A 79 23.91 -17.86 -0.18
CA ARG A 79 23.36 -16.51 -0.01
C ARG A 79 21.94 -16.42 -0.58
N CYS A 80 21.71 -17.05 -1.73
CA CYS A 80 20.39 -17.15 -2.34
C CYS A 80 19.43 -17.96 -1.44
N LYS A 81 19.89 -19.08 -0.85
CA LYS A 81 19.08 -19.85 0.12
C LYS A 81 18.66 -19.03 1.35
N VAL A 82 19.49 -18.10 1.80
CA VAL A 82 19.13 -17.19 2.89
C VAL A 82 18.07 -16.18 2.44
N MET A 83 18.22 -15.63 1.23
CA MET A 83 17.25 -14.72 0.65
C MET A 83 15.87 -15.42 0.54
N ASP A 84 15.81 -16.63 -0.02
CA ASP A 84 14.53 -17.31 -0.28
C ASP A 84 13.71 -17.53 1.00
N LYS A 85 14.39 -17.76 2.15
CA LYS A 85 13.73 -17.84 3.48
C LYS A 85 13.06 -16.55 3.93
N HIS A 86 13.49 -15.38 3.45
CA HIS A 86 12.91 -14.09 3.79
C HIS A 86 11.82 -13.64 2.81
N MET A 87 11.64 -14.34 1.69
CA MET A 87 10.59 -14.06 0.70
C MET A 87 9.29 -14.83 0.93
N THR A 88 9.32 -15.88 1.75
CA THR A 88 8.16 -16.56 2.33
C THR A 88 7.75 -15.92 3.64
#